data_AF-A0A6N9NYG7-F1
#
_entry.id   AF-A0A6N9NYG7-F1
#
_cell.length_a   1.000
_cell.length_b   1.000
_cell.length_c   1.000
_cell.angle_alpha   90.00
_cell.angle_beta   90.00
_cell.angle_gamma   90.00
#
_symmetry.space_group_name_H-M   'P 1'
#
loop_
_entity.id
_entity.type
_entity.pdbx_description
1 polymer ?
#
loop_
_entity_poly.entity_id
_entity_poly.type
_entity_poly.pdbx_seq_one_letter_code
_entity_poly.pdbx_strand_id
1 'polypeptide(L)'
;MKRFTIMAEDGTFLKLYYPTMEVAQEHYPNAKISECHDQSHIEYINKMLASADEHKTMERKGSIVHVLRFNTSVGTCIATLHQDASDGVWYDFCKYQLWKNGALVVPVTFTLTTPDNFCKEFIFPTSEYTVLCSGKKVQKPQELKGIRKFASVPFDGKSQCQLFLSGDDLYINHSDYFSQMWRPPADDIGKPTSYYMKKYFGVLRPEKFIYADSWGAIVIRNRAWLQITNFVQLVKHLNSTQVATTVWPMIRQYHHWATEEYNLEWERFLEAVAKVTQKYTSEIG
;
A
#
# COMPACT_ATOMS: atom_id res chain seq x y z
N MET A 1 -37.66 1.96 9.86
CA MET A 1 -37.35 0.80 10.75
C MET A 1 -36.61 1.26 12.02
N LYS A 2 -36.60 0.48 13.12
CA LYS A 2 -35.80 0.76 14.32
C LYS A 2 -34.52 -0.08 14.36
N ARG A 3 -33.47 0.46 14.97
CA ARG A 3 -32.17 -0.21 15.12
C ARG A 3 -32.02 -0.78 16.53
N PHE A 4 -31.57 -2.02 16.61
CA PHE A 4 -31.39 -2.74 17.87
C PHE A 4 -29.97 -3.31 17.97
N THR A 5 -29.41 -3.25 19.17
CA THR A 5 -28.21 -4.00 19.55
C THR A 5 -28.66 -5.35 20.08
N ILE A 6 -28.14 -6.43 19.49
CA ILE A 6 -28.42 -7.80 19.86
C ILE A 6 -27.13 -8.41 20.39
N MET A 7 -27.11 -8.77 21.67
CA MET A 7 -26.02 -9.51 22.29
C MET A 7 -26.43 -10.98 22.35
N ALA A 8 -25.84 -11.79 21.49
CA ALA A 8 -26.04 -13.23 21.46
C ALA A 8 -25.36 -13.91 22.66
N GLU A 9 -25.77 -15.15 22.98
CA GLU A 9 -25.26 -15.91 24.13
C GLU A 9 -23.75 -16.18 24.06
N ASP A 10 -23.20 -16.25 22.85
CA ASP A 10 -21.77 -16.43 22.59
C ASP A 10 -20.94 -15.14 22.79
N GLY A 11 -21.58 -14.03 23.18
CA GLY A 11 -20.96 -12.72 23.34
C GLY A 11 -20.83 -11.92 22.04
N THR A 12 -21.36 -12.41 20.92
CA THR A 12 -21.38 -11.68 19.65
C THR A 12 -22.34 -10.51 19.71
N PHE A 13 -21.89 -9.32 19.29
CA PHE A 13 -22.70 -8.12 19.17
C PHE A 13 -23.11 -7.88 17.72
N LEU A 14 -24.41 -7.84 17.46
CA LEU A 14 -24.98 -7.50 16.16
C LEU A 14 -25.80 -6.22 16.29
N LYS A 15 -25.75 -5.38 15.25
CA LYS A 15 -26.63 -4.20 15.14
C LYS A 15 -27.59 -4.44 13.97
N LEU A 16 -28.83 -4.79 14.26
CA LEU A 16 -29.84 -5.19 13.26
C LEU A 16 -31.04 -4.25 13.25
N TYR A 17 -31.79 -4.29 12.14
CA TYR A 17 -32.95 -3.43 11.91
C TYR A 17 -34.23 -4.26 11.98
N TYR A 18 -35.17 -3.86 12.85
CA TYR A 18 -36.47 -4.49 13.00
C TYR A 18 -37.57 -3.42 13.13
N PRO A 19 -38.83 -3.74 12.79
CA PRO A 19 -39.95 -2.82 13.00
C PRO A 19 -40.17 -2.48 14.48
N THR A 20 -40.11 -3.48 15.35
CA THR A 20 -40.32 -3.35 16.80
C THR A 20 -39.39 -4.27 17.59
N MET A 21 -39.31 -4.06 18.91
CA MET A 21 -38.46 -4.87 19.80
C MET A 21 -38.98 -6.31 19.89
N GLU A 22 -40.30 -6.49 19.86
CA GLU A 22 -40.96 -7.80 19.93
C GLU A 22 -40.56 -8.67 18.74
N VAL A 23 -40.55 -8.10 17.52
CA VAL A 23 -40.10 -8.82 16.32
C VAL A 23 -38.61 -9.19 16.43
N ALA A 24 -37.78 -8.30 16.96
CA ALA A 24 -36.37 -8.61 17.19
C ALA A 24 -36.19 -9.77 18.19
N GLN A 25 -37.01 -9.80 19.25
CA GLN A 25 -37.01 -10.87 20.26
C GLN A 25 -37.54 -12.19 19.70
N GLU A 26 -38.52 -12.20 18.81
CA GLU A 26 -38.98 -13.43 18.13
C GLU A 26 -37.86 -14.09 17.32
N HIS A 27 -37.04 -13.29 16.63
CA HIS A 27 -35.90 -13.78 15.86
C HIS A 27 -34.71 -14.20 16.73
N TYR A 28 -34.55 -13.58 17.91
CA TYR A 28 -33.45 -13.83 18.83
C TYR A 28 -33.95 -13.95 20.28
N PRO A 29 -34.67 -15.04 20.61
CA PRO A 29 -35.42 -15.15 21.88
C PRO A 29 -34.54 -15.18 23.13
N ASN A 30 -33.29 -15.65 22.99
CA ASN A 30 -32.36 -15.74 24.11
C ASN A 30 -31.34 -14.59 24.16
N ALA A 31 -31.40 -13.65 23.22
CA ALA A 31 -30.45 -12.55 23.15
C ALA A 31 -30.88 -11.38 24.05
N LYS A 32 -29.91 -10.66 24.61
CA LYS A 32 -30.20 -9.37 25.25
C LYS A 32 -30.31 -8.32 24.15
N ILE A 33 -31.51 -7.77 23.99
CA ILE A 33 -31.83 -6.79 22.94
C ILE A 33 -32.09 -5.43 23.59
N SER A 34 -31.47 -4.38 23.05
CA SER A 34 -31.74 -2.99 23.44
C SER A 34 -31.81 -2.09 22.21
N GLU A 35 -32.58 -1.01 22.27
CA GLU A 35 -32.57 0.00 21.20
C GLU A 35 -31.16 0.62 21.04
N CYS A 36 -30.78 0.88 19.79
CA CYS A 36 -29.48 1.44 19.43
C CYS A 36 -29.69 2.84 18.83
N HIS A 37 -29.31 3.87 19.59
CA HIS A 37 -29.38 5.27 19.14
C HIS A 37 -28.06 5.78 18.56
N ASP A 38 -27.02 4.94 18.51
CA ASP A 38 -25.74 5.26 17.90
C ASP A 38 -25.90 5.39 16.38
N GLN A 39 -25.54 6.58 15.86
CA GLN A 39 -25.60 6.96 14.45
C GLN A 39 -24.22 7.30 13.89
N SER A 40 -23.13 6.93 14.58
CA SER A 40 -21.75 7.22 14.15
C SER A 40 -21.43 6.71 12.74
N HIS A 41 -22.11 5.64 12.28
CA HIS A 41 -21.94 5.12 10.92
C HIS A 41 -22.35 6.12 9.83
N ILE A 42 -23.28 7.05 10.13
CA ILE A 42 -23.70 8.09 9.20
C ILE A 42 -22.53 9.03 8.87
N GLU A 43 -21.66 9.33 9.84
CA GLU A 43 -20.48 10.16 9.58
C GLU A 43 -19.54 9.51 8.57
N TYR A 44 -19.35 8.19 8.67
CA TYR A 44 -18.54 7.43 7.72
C TYR A 44 -19.22 7.32 6.35
N ILE A 45 -20.55 7.14 6.30
CA ILE A 45 -21.31 7.19 5.05
C ILE A 45 -21.12 8.54 4.36
N ASN A 46 -21.20 9.65 5.10
CA ASN A 46 -20.97 10.98 4.54
C ASN A 46 -19.55 11.14 4.00
N LYS A 47 -18.54 10.60 4.70
CA LYS A 47 -17.15 10.55 4.19
C LYS A 47 -17.06 9.73 2.90
N MET A 48 -17.70 8.55 2.85
CA MET A 48 -17.75 7.73 1.63
C MET A 48 -18.37 8.48 0.47
N LEU A 49 -19.49 9.17 0.69
CA LEU A 49 -20.17 9.96 -0.35
C LEU A 49 -19.29 11.13 -0.83
N ALA A 50 -18.61 11.82 0.08
CA ALA A 50 -17.75 12.95 -0.24
C ALA A 50 -16.45 12.55 -0.97
N SER A 51 -15.94 11.34 -0.73
CA SER A 51 -14.70 10.84 -1.32
C SER A 51 -14.88 10.02 -2.59
N ALA A 52 -16.12 9.75 -3.04
CA ALA A 52 -16.36 8.92 -4.21
C ALA A 52 -16.00 9.64 -5.51
N ASP A 53 -15.28 8.96 -6.41
CA ASP A 53 -14.99 9.44 -7.77
C ASP A 53 -16.25 9.44 -8.64
N GLU A 54 -17.13 8.45 -8.44
CA GLU A 54 -18.43 8.37 -9.09
C GLU A 54 -19.50 7.95 -8.10
N HIS A 55 -20.69 8.54 -8.23
CA HIS A 55 -21.86 8.22 -7.42
C HIS A 55 -23.09 8.03 -8.31
N LYS A 56 -23.75 6.88 -8.17
CA LYS A 56 -25.03 6.56 -8.81
C LYS A 56 -26.05 6.12 -7.77
N THR A 57 -27.30 6.48 -7.98
CA THR A 57 -28.42 6.07 -7.13
C THR A 57 -29.45 5.29 -7.94
N MET A 58 -30.09 4.32 -7.30
CA MET A 58 -31.20 3.57 -7.88
C MET A 58 -32.11 3.05 -6.77
N GLU A 59 -33.41 3.02 -7.00
CA GLU A 59 -34.35 2.39 -6.08
C GLU A 59 -34.46 0.89 -6.38
N ARG A 60 -34.38 0.05 -5.34
CA ARG A 60 -34.48 -1.40 -5.48
C ARG A 60 -35.05 -2.03 -4.21
N LYS A 61 -36.14 -2.79 -4.35
CA LYS A 61 -36.76 -3.57 -3.27
C LYS A 61 -37.05 -2.73 -2.00
N GLY A 62 -37.53 -1.50 -2.16
CA GLY A 62 -37.85 -0.61 -1.03
C GLY A 62 -36.65 0.08 -0.39
N SER A 63 -35.46 0.00 -1.00
CA SER A 63 -34.29 0.78 -0.59
C SER A 63 -33.81 1.68 -1.71
N ILE A 64 -33.31 2.86 -1.36
CA ILE A 64 -32.47 3.68 -2.22
C ILE A 64 -31.05 3.12 -2.10
N VAL A 65 -30.50 2.66 -3.21
CA VAL A 65 -29.18 2.04 -3.28
C VAL A 65 -28.19 3.04 -3.87
N HIS A 66 -27.13 3.32 -3.12
CA HIS A 66 -26.05 4.22 -3.53
C HIS A 66 -24.85 3.39 -3.94
N VAL A 67 -24.48 3.44 -5.22
CA VAL A 67 -23.29 2.78 -5.77
C VAL A 67 -22.19 3.82 -5.91
N LEU A 68 -21.08 3.58 -5.24
CA LEU A 68 -19.94 4.49 -5.14
C LEU A 68 -18.70 3.82 -5.73
N ARG A 69 -17.97 4.56 -6.58
CA ARG A 69 -16.67 4.14 -7.12
C ARG A 69 -15.56 4.92 -6.43
N PHE A 70 -14.51 4.22 -6.03
CA PHE A 70 -13.31 4.78 -5.43
C PHE A 70 -12.06 4.29 -6.17
N ASN A 71 -11.15 5.18 -6.52
CA ASN A 71 -9.82 4.88 -7.00
C ASN A 71 -8.85 4.93 -5.82
N THR A 72 -8.50 3.76 -5.30
CA THR A 72 -7.66 3.61 -4.10
C THR A 72 -6.25 3.20 -4.46
N SER A 73 -5.33 3.27 -3.48
CA SER A 73 -3.95 2.82 -3.64
C SER A 73 -3.83 1.34 -4.04
N VAL A 74 -4.82 0.50 -3.69
CA VAL A 74 -4.83 -0.94 -4.01
C VAL A 74 -5.68 -1.30 -5.23
N GLY A 75 -6.36 -0.32 -5.84
CA GLY A 75 -7.17 -0.50 -7.04
C GLY A 75 -8.54 0.17 -6.95
N THR A 76 -9.43 -0.17 -7.87
CA THR A 76 -10.78 0.39 -7.89
C THR A 76 -11.66 -0.37 -6.90
N CYS A 77 -12.28 0.34 -5.96
CA CYS A 77 -13.29 -0.23 -5.08
C CYS A 77 -14.69 0.25 -5.49
N ILE A 78 -15.62 -0.68 -5.65
CA ILE A 78 -17.04 -0.37 -5.88
C ILE A 78 -17.79 -0.72 -4.60
N ALA A 79 -18.26 0.29 -3.87
CA ALA A 79 -19.04 0.12 -2.66
C ALA A 79 -20.52 0.34 -2.94
N THR A 80 -21.38 -0.32 -2.16
CA THR A 80 -22.81 -0.12 -2.19
C THR A 80 -23.32 0.13 -0.77
N LEU A 81 -23.99 1.27 -0.61
CA LEU A 81 -24.69 1.67 0.60
C LEU A 81 -26.20 1.60 0.35
N HIS A 82 -26.95 1.40 1.42
CA HIS A 82 -28.40 1.27 1.37
C HIS A 82 -29.04 2.28 2.32
N GLN A 83 -30.08 2.93 1.83
CA GLN A 83 -30.96 3.81 2.56
C GLN A 83 -32.40 3.28 2.42
N ASP A 84 -33.17 3.29 3.48
CA ASP A 84 -34.59 2.89 3.43
C ASP A 84 -35.37 3.94 2.62
N ALA A 85 -36.15 3.50 1.62
CA ALA A 85 -36.85 4.41 0.72
C ALA A 85 -38.06 5.11 1.38
N SER A 86 -38.57 4.56 2.49
CA SER A 86 -39.77 5.08 3.15
C SER A 86 -39.45 6.22 4.13
N ASP A 87 -38.35 6.12 4.87
CA ASP A 87 -37.99 7.06 5.94
C ASP A 87 -36.60 7.69 5.76
N GLY A 88 -35.84 7.27 4.73
CA GLY A 88 -34.51 7.81 4.45
C GLY A 88 -33.44 7.38 5.46
N VAL A 89 -33.69 6.38 6.29
CA VAL A 89 -32.70 5.93 7.29
C VAL A 89 -31.58 5.13 6.62
N TRP A 90 -30.34 5.45 6.96
CA TRP A 90 -29.15 4.74 6.50
C TRP A 90 -28.94 3.43 7.24
N TYR A 91 -28.76 2.34 6.51
CA TYR A 91 -28.33 1.07 7.11
C TYR A 91 -26.84 1.11 7.46
N ASP A 92 -26.47 0.50 8.59
CA ASP A 92 -25.07 0.38 9.04
C ASP A 92 -24.41 -0.87 8.45
N PHE A 93 -24.43 -0.97 7.13
CA PHE A 93 -23.63 -1.95 6.41
C PHE A 93 -23.24 -1.39 5.05
N CYS A 94 -22.12 -1.88 4.56
CA CYS A 94 -21.59 -1.62 3.24
C CYS A 94 -21.23 -2.98 2.62
N LYS A 95 -21.48 -3.12 1.32
CA LYS A 95 -20.92 -4.22 0.55
C LYS A 95 -20.00 -3.66 -0.52
N TYR A 96 -18.90 -4.34 -0.80
CA TYR A 96 -17.95 -3.84 -1.78
C TYR A 96 -17.31 -4.93 -2.63
N GLN A 97 -16.75 -4.49 -3.76
CA GLN A 97 -15.91 -5.26 -4.65
C GLN A 97 -14.60 -4.50 -4.86
N LEU A 98 -13.47 -5.17 -4.59
CA LEU A 98 -12.14 -4.61 -4.84
C LEU A 98 -11.56 -5.18 -6.13
N TRP A 99 -11.39 -4.32 -7.12
CA TRP A 99 -10.74 -4.61 -8.39
C TRP A 99 -9.27 -4.21 -8.26
N LYS A 100 -8.45 -5.19 -7.86
CA LYS A 100 -7.04 -4.98 -7.50
C LYS A 100 -6.20 -4.46 -8.67
N ASN A 101 -5.27 -3.57 -8.38
CA ASN A 101 -4.27 -3.12 -9.36
C ASN A 101 -3.51 -4.31 -9.95
N GLY A 102 -3.35 -4.32 -11.28
CA GLY A 102 -2.67 -5.41 -12.00
C GLY A 102 -3.41 -6.76 -12.01
N ALA A 103 -4.65 -6.84 -11.51
CA ALA A 103 -5.47 -8.04 -11.65
C ALA A 103 -6.22 -8.06 -12.99
N LEU A 104 -6.26 -9.23 -13.63
CA LEU A 104 -7.03 -9.47 -14.87
C LEU A 104 -8.48 -9.89 -14.61
N VAL A 105 -8.80 -10.33 -13.40
CA VAL A 105 -10.11 -10.90 -13.06
C VAL A 105 -10.88 -9.95 -12.18
N VAL A 106 -12.09 -9.61 -12.61
CA VAL A 106 -13.05 -8.83 -11.82
C VAL A 106 -13.76 -9.77 -10.83
N PRO A 107 -13.81 -9.44 -9.52
CA PRO A 107 -14.55 -10.22 -8.55
C PRO A 107 -16.05 -10.21 -8.87
N VAL A 108 -16.69 -11.37 -8.78
CA VAL A 108 -18.15 -11.52 -8.94
C VAL A 108 -18.89 -11.50 -7.60
N THR A 109 -18.20 -11.80 -6.50
CA THR A 109 -18.74 -11.78 -5.14
C THR A 109 -18.56 -10.40 -4.50
N PHE A 110 -19.36 -10.13 -3.48
CA PHE A 110 -19.25 -8.92 -2.66
C PHE A 110 -18.77 -9.29 -1.26
N THR A 111 -17.91 -8.45 -0.69
CA THR A 111 -17.54 -8.52 0.72
C THR A 111 -18.45 -7.61 1.54
N LEU A 112 -18.97 -8.11 2.66
CA LEU A 112 -19.78 -7.33 3.60
C LEU A 112 -18.89 -6.71 4.67
N THR A 113 -19.17 -5.46 5.04
CA THR A 113 -18.45 -4.69 6.07
C THR A 113 -19.34 -3.58 6.63
N THR A 114 -18.80 -2.76 7.54
CA THR A 114 -19.42 -1.51 8.00
C THR A 114 -18.81 -0.31 7.26
N PRO A 115 -19.51 0.83 7.17
CA PRO A 115 -18.96 2.07 6.61
C PRO A 115 -17.66 2.51 7.29
N ASP A 116 -17.56 2.38 8.61
CA ASP A 116 -16.35 2.69 9.39
C ASP A 116 -15.15 1.85 8.94
N ASN A 117 -15.30 0.52 8.96
CA ASN A 117 -14.24 -0.40 8.55
C ASN A 117 -13.87 -0.19 7.08
N PHE A 118 -14.84 0.07 6.21
CA PHE A 118 -14.58 0.38 4.81
C PHE A 118 -13.70 1.63 4.67
N CYS A 119 -14.04 2.71 5.38
CA CYS A 119 -13.27 3.94 5.31
C CYS A 119 -11.83 3.75 5.80
N LYS A 120 -11.66 3.08 6.94
CA LYS A 120 -10.33 2.76 7.51
C LYS A 120 -9.48 1.91 6.58
N GLU A 121 -10.10 1.00 5.85
CA GLU A 121 -9.40 0.06 4.99
C GLU A 121 -9.06 0.66 3.62
N PHE A 122 -9.94 1.48 3.04
CA PHE A 122 -9.84 1.85 1.61
C PHE A 122 -9.83 3.36 1.32
N ILE A 123 -10.37 4.19 2.22
CA ILE A 123 -10.49 5.64 1.97
C ILE A 123 -9.38 6.41 2.68
N PHE A 124 -9.11 6.10 3.94
CA PHE A 124 -8.09 6.82 4.72
C PHE A 124 -6.66 6.48 4.29
N PRO A 125 -6.30 5.22 3.97
CA PRO A 125 -4.94 4.91 3.58
C PRO A 125 -4.62 5.36 2.15
N THR A 126 -3.77 6.39 2.04
CA THR A 126 -3.18 6.79 0.76
C THR A 126 -1.70 6.44 0.76
N SER A 127 -1.25 5.67 -0.23
CA SER A 127 0.14 5.27 -0.36
C SER A 127 0.89 6.21 -1.30
N GLU A 128 2.00 6.74 -0.80
CA GLU A 128 2.87 7.65 -1.53
C GLU A 128 4.31 7.19 -1.39
N TYR A 129 5.08 7.38 -2.45
CA TYR A 129 6.53 7.16 -2.45
C TYR A 129 7.26 8.49 -2.27
N THR A 130 8.22 8.53 -1.34
CA THR A 130 9.07 9.69 -1.14
C THR A 130 10.53 9.30 -0.92
N VAL A 131 11.44 10.20 -1.29
CA VAL A 131 12.87 10.12 -0.97
C VAL A 131 13.16 11.08 0.17
N LEU A 132 13.48 10.55 1.34
CA LEU A 132 13.76 11.34 2.54
C LEU A 132 15.11 12.03 2.45
N CYS A 133 16.11 11.32 1.94
CA CYS A 133 17.41 11.87 1.59
C CYS A 133 18.14 10.94 0.62
N SER A 134 19.04 11.50 -0.19
CA SER A 134 19.95 10.72 -1.04
C SER A 134 21.35 11.32 -1.07
N GLY A 135 22.36 10.49 -1.35
CA GLY A 135 23.75 10.90 -1.49
C GLY A 135 24.75 9.82 -1.10
N LYS A 136 26.04 10.18 -1.09
CA LYS A 136 27.14 9.27 -0.72
C LYS A 136 27.08 8.82 0.74
N LYS A 137 26.64 9.71 1.63
CA LYS A 137 26.46 9.46 3.06
C LYS A 137 25.08 9.96 3.45
N VAL A 138 24.21 9.04 3.87
CA VAL A 138 22.86 9.34 4.32
C VAL A 138 22.70 8.95 5.77
N GLN A 139 22.02 9.79 6.55
CA GLN A 139 21.72 9.51 7.96
C GLN A 139 20.40 8.76 8.08
N LYS A 140 20.27 7.91 9.11
CA LYS A 140 19.02 7.22 9.39
C LYS A 140 17.94 8.24 9.83
N PRO A 141 16.72 8.20 9.26
CA PRO A 141 15.61 9.05 9.68
C PRO A 141 15.33 8.96 11.18
N GLN A 142 14.90 10.08 11.79
CA GLN A 142 14.68 10.17 13.25
C GLN A 142 13.48 9.32 13.69
N GLU A 143 12.49 9.21 12.83
CA GLU A 143 11.28 8.39 12.97
C GLU A 143 11.62 6.91 13.21
N LEU A 144 12.79 6.47 12.73
CA LEU A 144 13.29 5.11 12.88
C LEU A 144 14.21 4.93 14.10
N LYS A 145 14.28 5.91 15.00
CA LYS A 145 15.06 5.80 16.24
C LYS A 145 14.46 4.70 17.13
N GLY A 146 15.30 3.74 17.53
CA GLY A 146 14.86 2.56 18.30
C GLY A 146 14.24 1.44 17.45
N ILE A 147 13.83 1.70 16.22
CA ILE A 147 13.28 0.69 15.31
C ILE A 147 14.42 -0.13 14.69
N ARG A 148 14.36 -1.44 14.87
CA ARG A 148 15.30 -2.40 14.27
C ARG A 148 14.87 -2.73 12.85
N LYS A 149 15.84 -3.06 11.99
CA LYS A 149 15.52 -3.61 10.66
C LYS A 149 14.81 -4.94 10.84
N PHE A 150 13.78 -5.21 10.06
CA PHE A 150 13.11 -6.51 10.07
C PHE A 150 13.68 -7.44 8.99
N ALA A 151 14.17 -6.89 7.89
CA ALA A 151 14.71 -7.67 6.79
C ALA A 151 15.81 -6.95 6.00
N SER A 152 16.43 -7.67 5.08
CA SER A 152 17.29 -7.11 4.04
C SER A 152 17.03 -7.84 2.72
N VAL A 153 16.92 -7.08 1.64
CA VAL A 153 16.58 -7.59 0.31
C VAL A 153 17.67 -7.17 -0.68
N PRO A 154 18.17 -8.07 -1.55
CA PRO A 154 19.13 -7.70 -2.57
C PRO A 154 18.50 -6.83 -3.66
N PHE A 155 19.19 -5.77 -4.05
CA PHE A 155 19.01 -5.03 -5.28
C PHE A 155 20.12 -5.43 -6.26
N ASP A 156 19.75 -5.78 -7.50
CA ASP A 156 20.63 -6.32 -8.55
C ASP A 156 21.55 -7.48 -8.06
N GLY A 157 21.02 -8.35 -7.19
CA GLY A 157 21.70 -9.55 -6.69
C GLY A 157 22.92 -9.33 -5.79
N LYS A 158 23.39 -8.09 -5.61
CA LYS A 158 24.63 -7.76 -4.87
C LYS A 158 24.39 -6.81 -3.72
N SER A 159 23.60 -5.76 -3.92
CA SER A 159 23.49 -4.66 -2.96
C SER A 159 22.36 -4.91 -1.97
N GLN A 160 22.68 -5.12 -0.69
CA GLN A 160 21.66 -5.38 0.32
C GLN A 160 20.97 -4.08 0.74
N CYS A 161 19.67 -3.98 0.51
CA CYS A 161 18.83 -2.88 0.97
C CYS A 161 18.14 -3.29 2.28
N GLN A 162 18.17 -2.43 3.29
CA GLN A 162 17.60 -2.75 4.62
C GLN A 162 16.17 -2.22 4.72
N LEU A 163 15.28 -3.03 5.28
CA LEU A 163 13.86 -2.70 5.43
C LEU A 163 13.50 -2.47 6.90
N PHE A 164 12.68 -1.45 7.14
CA PHE A 164 12.16 -1.06 8.45
C PHE A 164 10.67 -0.75 8.33
N LEU A 165 9.88 -1.12 9.33
CA LEU A 165 8.48 -0.72 9.44
C LEU A 165 8.30 0.20 10.64
N SER A 166 7.49 1.25 10.47
CA SER A 166 7.00 2.11 11.54
C SER A 166 5.50 2.27 11.36
N GLY A 167 4.71 1.53 12.16
CA GLY A 167 3.27 1.37 11.88
C GLY A 167 3.06 0.72 10.52
N ASP A 168 2.23 1.34 9.67
CA ASP A 168 1.92 0.84 8.32
C ASP A 168 2.93 1.30 7.24
N ASP A 169 3.89 2.14 7.59
CA ASP A 169 4.85 2.73 6.65
C ASP A 169 6.10 1.88 6.49
N LEU A 170 6.53 1.71 5.23
CA LEU A 170 7.78 1.05 4.88
C LEU A 170 8.89 2.07 4.66
N TYR A 171 10.03 1.84 5.31
CA TYR A 171 11.26 2.58 5.09
C TYR A 171 12.35 1.67 4.52
N ILE A 172 13.01 2.14 3.48
CA ILE A 172 14.04 1.40 2.75
C ILE A 172 15.35 2.18 2.79
N ASN A 173 16.41 1.59 3.35
CA ASN A 173 17.78 2.06 3.13
C ASN A 173 18.29 1.43 1.83
N HIS A 174 18.10 2.12 0.72
CA HIS A 174 18.50 1.68 -0.60
C HIS A 174 19.99 1.92 -0.82
N SER A 175 20.74 0.87 -1.10
CA SER A 175 22.20 0.90 -1.15
C SER A 175 22.78 1.19 -2.53
N ASP A 176 21.94 1.14 -3.57
CA ASP A 176 22.33 1.43 -4.96
C ASP A 176 21.25 2.25 -5.70
N TYR A 177 20.96 3.44 -5.17
CA TYR A 177 19.82 4.24 -5.60
C TYR A 177 20.12 5.09 -6.85
N PHE A 178 19.74 4.55 -8.02
CA PHE A 178 19.98 5.18 -9.34
C PHE A 178 21.43 5.67 -9.50
N SER A 179 22.39 4.85 -9.04
CA SER A 179 23.81 5.18 -9.12
C SER A 179 24.23 5.35 -10.58
N GLN A 180 24.96 6.43 -10.84
CA GLN A 180 25.42 6.71 -12.20
C GLN A 180 26.68 5.91 -12.51
N MET A 181 26.73 5.36 -13.71
CA MET A 181 28.00 4.92 -14.28
C MET A 181 28.84 6.14 -14.61
N TRP A 182 30.05 6.20 -14.05
CA TRP A 182 31.03 7.20 -14.41
C TRP A 182 31.48 6.97 -15.85
N ARG A 183 31.48 8.04 -16.64
CA ARG A 183 31.99 8.02 -18.02
C ARG A 183 33.34 8.72 -18.09
N PRO A 184 34.33 8.10 -18.75
CA PRO A 184 35.61 8.76 -18.99
C PRO A 184 35.44 9.95 -19.93
N PRO A 185 36.27 11.00 -19.80
CA PRO A 185 36.39 12.06 -20.80
C PRO A 185 36.75 11.50 -22.17
N ALA A 186 36.37 12.21 -23.24
CA ALA A 186 36.48 11.74 -24.63
C ALA A 186 37.87 11.22 -24.99
N ASP A 187 38.93 11.92 -24.57
CA ASP A 187 40.32 11.59 -24.90
C ASP A 187 40.82 10.28 -24.26
N ASP A 188 40.13 9.81 -23.22
CA ASP A 188 40.50 8.61 -22.47
C ASP A 188 39.55 7.44 -22.69
N ILE A 189 38.58 7.56 -23.61
CA ILE A 189 37.69 6.45 -23.97
C ILE A 189 38.54 5.25 -24.46
N GLY A 190 38.22 4.05 -23.96
CA GLY A 190 38.90 2.81 -24.34
C GLY A 190 40.18 2.50 -23.54
N LYS A 191 40.53 3.32 -22.54
CA LYS A 191 41.57 2.97 -21.57
C LYS A 191 41.06 1.92 -20.55
N PRO A 192 41.95 1.13 -19.94
CA PRO A 192 41.56 0.13 -18.95
C PRO A 192 41.09 0.77 -17.63
N THR A 193 40.33 0.02 -16.83
CA THR A 193 39.76 0.48 -15.55
C THR A 193 40.84 0.93 -14.55
N SER A 194 41.99 0.26 -14.57
CA SER A 194 43.18 0.61 -13.78
C SER A 194 43.67 2.03 -14.06
N TYR A 195 43.64 2.47 -15.32
CA TYR A 195 44.00 3.82 -15.73
C TYR A 195 43.02 4.85 -15.13
N TYR A 196 41.72 4.61 -15.26
CA TYR A 196 40.70 5.52 -14.74
C TYR A 196 40.77 5.67 -13.22
N MET A 197 40.91 4.57 -12.50
CA MET A 197 40.99 4.55 -11.03
C MET A 197 42.18 5.35 -10.51
N LYS A 198 43.33 5.24 -11.18
CA LYS A 198 44.53 6.01 -10.83
C LYS A 198 44.37 7.50 -11.17
N LYS A 199 43.96 7.83 -12.40
CA LYS A 199 43.91 9.21 -12.90
C LYS A 199 42.81 10.05 -12.25
N TYR A 200 41.60 9.50 -12.13
CA TYR A 200 40.41 10.27 -11.73
C TYR A 200 40.00 10.09 -10.28
N PHE A 201 40.38 8.97 -9.65
CA PHE A 201 39.96 8.65 -8.29
C PHE A 201 41.14 8.59 -7.30
N GLY A 202 42.39 8.67 -7.78
CA GLY A 202 43.59 8.55 -6.95
C GLY A 202 43.71 7.19 -6.26
N VAL A 203 43.00 6.18 -6.75
CA VAL A 203 42.94 4.85 -6.13
C VAL A 203 43.95 3.94 -6.81
N LEU A 204 44.99 3.57 -6.06
CA LEU A 204 45.94 2.54 -6.43
C LEU A 204 45.54 1.23 -5.75
N ARG A 205 45.09 0.25 -6.51
CA ARG A 205 44.83 -1.11 -6.02
C ARG A 205 45.94 -2.04 -6.51
N PRO A 206 46.33 -3.07 -5.73
CA PRO A 206 47.26 -4.06 -6.21
C PRO A 206 46.67 -4.81 -7.41
N GLU A 207 47.51 -5.29 -8.32
CA GLU A 207 47.12 -5.89 -9.60
C GLU A 207 46.15 -7.08 -9.45
N LYS A 208 46.22 -7.81 -8.32
CA LYS A 208 45.26 -8.87 -7.95
C LYS A 208 43.81 -8.40 -7.78
N PHE A 209 43.56 -7.09 -7.67
CA PHE A 209 42.23 -6.49 -7.50
C PHE A 209 41.76 -5.73 -8.73
N ILE A 210 42.67 -5.09 -9.46
CA ILE A 210 42.38 -4.41 -10.73
C ILE A 210 43.52 -4.74 -11.68
N TYR A 211 43.27 -5.70 -12.58
CA TYR A 211 44.25 -6.10 -13.58
C TYR A 211 44.55 -4.95 -14.53
N ALA A 212 45.78 -4.92 -15.05
CA ALA A 212 46.22 -3.89 -15.98
C ALA A 212 45.31 -3.79 -17.23
N ASP A 213 44.74 -4.91 -17.65
CA ASP A 213 43.84 -5.11 -18.79
C ASP A 213 42.36 -5.23 -18.39
N SER A 214 41.98 -4.87 -17.16
CA SER A 214 40.59 -4.99 -16.70
C SER A 214 39.66 -3.98 -17.38
N TRP A 215 38.56 -4.49 -17.93
CA TRP A 215 37.45 -3.71 -18.47
C TRP A 215 36.24 -3.85 -17.54
N GLY A 216 35.91 -2.78 -16.82
CA GLY A 216 34.83 -2.76 -15.85
C GLY A 216 34.18 -1.38 -15.77
N ALA A 217 32.89 -1.36 -15.46
CA ALA A 217 32.17 -0.12 -15.21
C ALA A 217 32.53 0.44 -13.83
N ILE A 218 32.77 1.75 -13.75
CA ILE A 218 32.92 2.46 -12.48
C ILE A 218 31.56 3.05 -12.12
N VAL A 219 30.99 2.61 -11.00
CA VAL A 219 29.68 3.08 -10.53
C VAL A 219 29.86 4.07 -9.39
N ILE A 220 29.35 5.29 -9.55
CA ILE A 220 29.30 6.30 -8.50
C ILE A 220 28.12 5.98 -7.59
N ARG A 221 28.38 5.15 -6.58
CA ARG A 221 27.35 4.69 -5.65
C ARG A 221 26.61 5.85 -5.00
N ASN A 222 25.29 5.81 -5.14
CA ASN A 222 24.36 6.68 -4.47
C ASN A 222 23.50 5.85 -3.51
N ARG A 223 23.24 6.37 -2.32
CA ARG A 223 22.38 5.73 -1.32
C ARG A 223 21.19 6.61 -1.04
N ALA A 224 20.07 6.01 -0.66
CA ALA A 224 18.89 6.78 -0.31
C ALA A 224 18.11 6.14 0.84
N TRP A 225 17.42 6.99 1.59
CA TRP A 225 16.32 6.58 2.45
C TRP A 225 15.01 6.87 1.73
N LEU A 226 14.23 5.81 1.53
CA LEU A 226 12.94 5.85 0.84
C LEU A 226 11.86 5.57 1.86
N GLN A 227 10.69 6.17 1.67
CA GLN A 227 9.48 5.86 2.42
C GLN A 227 8.36 5.51 1.44
N ILE A 228 7.58 4.49 1.78
CA ILE A 228 6.29 4.23 1.14
C ILE A 228 5.24 4.20 2.26
N THR A 229 4.34 5.18 2.24
CA THR A 229 3.30 5.30 3.27
C THR A 229 2.22 4.24 3.08
N ASN A 230 1.64 3.77 4.19
CA ASN A 230 0.58 2.76 4.19
C ASN A 230 0.94 1.47 3.39
N PHE A 231 2.22 1.12 3.32
CA PHE A 231 2.70 -0.03 2.56
C PHE A 231 2.15 -1.36 3.08
N VAL A 232 1.91 -1.46 4.40
CA VAL A 232 1.26 -2.64 5.01
C VAL A 232 -0.13 -2.88 4.41
N GLN A 233 -0.88 -1.82 4.11
CA GLN A 233 -2.19 -1.92 3.45
C GLN A 233 -2.06 -2.46 2.03
N LEU A 234 -1.03 -2.06 1.29
CA LEU A 234 -0.77 -2.61 -0.06
C LEU A 234 -0.55 -4.12 0.00
N VAL A 235 0.36 -4.57 0.87
CA VAL A 235 0.73 -5.99 0.95
C VAL A 235 -0.37 -6.88 1.53
N LYS A 236 -1.31 -6.31 2.30
CA LYS A 236 -2.50 -7.00 2.81
C LYS A 236 -3.48 -7.38 1.70
N HIS A 237 -3.66 -6.49 0.71
CA HIS A 237 -4.64 -6.69 -0.36
C HIS A 237 -4.05 -7.26 -1.64
N LEU A 238 -2.81 -6.93 -1.95
CA LEU A 238 -2.16 -7.23 -3.22
C LEU A 238 -1.16 -8.36 -3.07
N ASN A 239 -1.01 -9.19 -4.11
CA ASN A 239 0.14 -10.09 -4.18
C ASN A 239 1.43 -9.30 -4.51
N SER A 240 2.60 -9.93 -4.38
CA SER A 240 3.89 -9.25 -4.56
C SER A 240 4.07 -8.56 -5.91
N THR A 241 3.61 -9.18 -7.00
CA THR A 241 3.71 -8.64 -8.36
C THR A 241 2.77 -7.44 -8.54
N GLN A 242 1.57 -7.52 -7.97
CA GLN A 242 0.62 -6.40 -7.93
C GLN A 242 1.15 -5.23 -7.11
N VAL A 243 1.84 -5.48 -5.98
CA VAL A 243 2.50 -4.43 -5.21
C VAL A 243 3.58 -3.73 -6.04
N ALA A 244 4.45 -4.49 -6.72
CA ALA A 244 5.47 -3.91 -7.60
C ALA A 244 4.86 -3.03 -8.71
N THR A 245 3.80 -3.55 -9.36
CA THR A 245 3.04 -2.82 -10.39
C THR A 245 2.36 -1.56 -9.84
N THR A 246 2.00 -1.54 -8.56
CA THR A 246 1.37 -0.39 -7.89
C THR A 246 2.37 0.65 -7.45
N VAL A 247 3.53 0.23 -6.92
CA VAL A 247 4.56 1.15 -6.39
C VAL A 247 5.41 1.77 -7.50
N TRP A 248 5.69 1.04 -8.58
CA TRP A 248 6.53 1.57 -9.67
C TRP A 248 6.00 2.88 -10.27
N PRO A 249 4.70 3.04 -10.57
CA PRO A 249 4.11 4.32 -10.95
C PRO A 249 4.37 5.46 -9.95
N MET A 250 4.34 5.19 -8.64
CA MET A 250 4.60 6.19 -7.61
C MET A 250 6.06 6.69 -7.67
N ILE A 251 7.01 5.78 -7.88
CA ILE A 251 8.43 6.12 -8.05
C ILE A 251 8.62 7.00 -9.30
N ARG A 252 8.00 6.61 -10.42
CA ARG A 252 8.09 7.39 -11.66
C ARG A 252 7.50 8.78 -11.52
N GLN A 253 6.34 8.88 -10.87
CA GLN A 253 5.69 10.15 -10.62
C GLN A 253 6.57 11.07 -9.77
N TYR A 254 7.19 10.54 -8.71
CA TYR A 254 8.13 11.28 -7.87
C TYR A 254 9.33 11.82 -8.67
N HIS A 255 9.85 11.05 -9.62
CA HIS A 255 10.98 11.47 -10.46
C HIS A 255 10.60 12.21 -11.74
N HIS A 256 9.31 12.43 -11.99
CA HIS A 256 8.80 13.00 -13.24
C HIS A 256 9.25 12.23 -14.49
N TRP A 257 9.28 10.90 -14.41
CA TRP A 257 9.59 10.04 -15.56
C TRP A 257 8.37 9.77 -16.43
N ALA A 258 8.64 9.39 -17.68
CA ALA A 258 7.61 9.05 -18.65
C ALA A 258 6.85 7.77 -18.23
N THR A 259 5.61 7.65 -18.71
CA THR A 259 4.70 6.53 -18.40
C THR A 259 5.14 5.20 -19.02
N GLU A 260 6.10 5.23 -19.94
CA GLU A 260 6.68 4.07 -20.59
C GLU A 260 7.99 3.62 -19.90
N GLU A 261 8.54 4.45 -19.01
CA GLU A 261 9.77 4.13 -18.29
C GLU A 261 9.53 2.88 -17.43
N TYR A 262 10.40 1.90 -17.59
CA TYR A 262 10.27 0.61 -16.94
C TYR A 262 11.63 0.04 -16.58
N ASN A 263 11.74 -0.48 -15.37
CA ASN A 263 12.98 -1.01 -14.85
C ASN A 263 12.74 -2.37 -14.17
N LEU A 264 13.23 -3.43 -14.83
CA LEU A 264 13.10 -4.81 -14.37
C LEU A 264 13.80 -5.07 -13.03
N GLU A 265 14.89 -4.37 -12.73
CA GLU A 265 15.62 -4.53 -11.46
C GLU A 265 14.79 -3.99 -10.30
N TRP A 266 14.18 -2.82 -10.48
CA TRP A 266 13.27 -2.22 -9.52
C TRP A 266 12.00 -3.03 -9.33
N GLU A 267 11.40 -3.55 -10.39
CA GLU A 267 10.23 -4.40 -10.28
C GLU A 267 10.53 -5.66 -9.45
N ARG A 268 11.60 -6.39 -9.78
CA ARG A 268 12.03 -7.58 -9.00
C ARG A 268 12.35 -7.23 -7.55
N PHE A 269 12.99 -6.09 -7.33
CA PHE A 269 13.29 -5.61 -5.98
C PHE A 269 12.00 -5.35 -5.19
N LEU A 270 11.04 -4.63 -5.77
CA LEU A 270 9.75 -4.32 -5.14
C LEU A 270 8.95 -5.59 -4.86
N GLU A 271 8.97 -6.58 -5.75
CA GLU A 271 8.35 -7.88 -5.48
C GLU A 271 8.98 -8.58 -4.27
N ALA A 272 10.30 -8.58 -4.18
CA ALA A 272 11.01 -9.20 -3.06
C ALA A 272 10.74 -8.46 -1.73
N VAL A 273 10.71 -7.12 -1.76
CA VAL A 273 10.28 -6.28 -0.64
C VAL A 273 8.87 -6.65 -0.19
N ALA A 274 7.93 -6.75 -1.14
CA ALA A 274 6.55 -7.13 -0.85
C ALA A 274 6.44 -8.52 -0.22
N LYS A 275 7.08 -9.55 -0.80
CA LYS A 275 7.08 -10.93 -0.28
C LYS A 275 7.58 -11.00 1.15
N VAL A 276 8.70 -10.33 1.43
CA VAL A 276 9.32 -10.37 2.76
C VAL A 276 8.47 -9.59 3.78
N THR A 277 7.85 -8.49 3.36
CA THR A 277 6.95 -7.72 4.23
C THR A 277 5.68 -8.50 4.54
N GLN A 278 5.06 -9.16 3.56
CA GLN A 278 3.88 -10.02 3.75
C GLN A 278 4.14 -11.13 4.78
N LYS A 279 5.31 -11.77 4.65
CA LYS A 279 5.73 -12.81 5.60
C LYS A 279 5.86 -12.22 7.01
N TYR A 280 6.55 -11.10 7.15
CA TYR A 280 6.77 -10.44 8.43
C TYR A 280 5.47 -9.98 9.10
N THR A 281 4.54 -9.39 8.35
CA THR A 281 3.24 -8.95 8.89
C THR A 281 2.35 -10.11 9.30
N SER A 282 2.46 -11.25 8.63
CA SER A 282 1.70 -12.47 8.97
C SER A 282 2.24 -13.19 10.22
N GLU A 283 3.50 -12.94 10.60
CA GLU A 283 4.14 -13.55 11.79
C GLU A 283 3.92 -12.71 13.07
N ILE A 284 3.52 -11.45 12.92
CA ILE A 284 3.34 -10.49 14.04
C ILE A 284 1.87 -10.21 14.33
N GLY A 285 0.98 -10.40 13.35
CA GLY A 285 -0.48 -10.34 13.52
C GLY A 285 -1.03 -11.63 14.10
#